data_AF-A0A7C7RZ31-F1
#
_entry.id   AF-A0A7C7RZ31-F1
#
_cell.length_a   1.000
_cell.length_b   1.000
_cell.length_c   1.000
_cell.angle_alpha   90.00
_cell.angle_beta   90.00
_cell.angle_gamma   90.00
#
_symmetry.space_group_name_H-M   'P 1'
#
loop_
_entity.id
_entity.type
_entity.pdbx_description
1 polymer ?
#
loop_
_entity_poly.entity_id
_entity_poly.type
_entity_poly.pdbx_seq_one_letter_code
_entity_poly.pdbx_strand_id
1 'polypeptide(L)'
;MAECTVCKGDREPGRTCRRCGSDNASWEKWQEERPEEQDGLAGLLAFIAPHAYLPLIITLLALGCGLMGLGGAWRGIQWGIQLLAVLFTVCGCLIVTQWNYGRRHTIRERQLLNQVRWKWGALAGDVKLWAMILPALSLLIVLLLAFLLVTSDLLWELARWLLFEPGYAGLPMEGGVRDRIVPIWPLLLLVAYCGFTVPFVYSSSALLALRYAGEMNQALPLPIFLNGDMLAELVRRQAERQLARPGGFTVRTARSQIRWTVEAERKDEKGSAGGEGPSFSTIPVSGNLLVAAETPAQPSPSTMLAVPPGLQRLRGWHETVEHVGQWNWEEVERTPDGGIVMKARGEERIESTETDLGFRQSEAMSVVYTVTADPWGRIRKISRGVEKATG
;
A
#
# COMPACT_ATOMS: atom_id res chain seq x y z
N MET A 1 -4.86 -7.76 19.70
CA MET A 1 -5.55 -8.92 19.09
C MET A 1 -4.54 -9.62 18.20
N ALA A 2 -4.63 -10.95 18.07
CA ALA A 2 -3.73 -11.68 17.16
C ALA A 2 -4.17 -11.49 15.72
N GLU A 3 -3.23 -11.41 14.79
CA GLU A 3 -3.52 -11.35 13.35
C GLU A 3 -3.48 -12.76 12.73
N CYS A 4 -4.36 -12.99 11.76
CA CYS A 4 -4.31 -14.18 10.91
C CYS A 4 -3.16 -14.06 9.90
N THR A 5 -2.29 -15.08 9.87
CA THR A 5 -1.13 -15.08 8.95
C THR A 5 -1.53 -15.15 7.48
N VAL A 6 -2.71 -15.73 7.20
CA VAL A 6 -3.20 -15.96 5.84
C VAL A 6 -3.90 -14.72 5.26
N CYS A 7 -4.74 -14.01 6.05
CA CYS A 7 -5.55 -12.89 5.54
C CYS A 7 -5.37 -11.56 6.28
N LYS A 8 -4.50 -11.48 7.30
CA LYS A 8 -4.29 -10.28 8.14
C LYS A 8 -5.59 -9.73 8.76
N GLY A 9 -6.57 -10.61 8.98
CA GLY A 9 -7.77 -10.29 9.76
C GLY A 9 -7.55 -10.57 11.24
N ASP A 10 -8.28 -9.87 12.10
CA ASP A 10 -8.28 -10.14 13.54
C ASP A 10 -8.75 -11.56 13.82
N ARG A 11 -8.10 -12.21 14.80
CA ARG A 11 -8.49 -13.54 15.28
C ARG A 11 -8.36 -13.67 16.78
N GLU A 12 -9.13 -14.61 17.31
CA GLU A 12 -8.99 -15.13 18.67
C GLU A 12 -7.94 -16.27 18.63
N PRO A 13 -7.00 -16.33 19.59
CA PRO A 13 -6.05 -17.44 19.70
C PRO A 13 -6.73 -18.81 19.82
N GLY A 14 -6.15 -19.85 19.23
CA GLY A 14 -6.69 -21.23 19.25
C GLY A 14 -7.98 -21.46 18.45
N ARG A 15 -8.48 -20.46 17.71
CA ARG A 15 -9.67 -20.58 16.84
C ARG A 15 -9.32 -20.35 15.38
N THR A 16 -10.09 -20.97 14.48
CA THR A 16 -9.99 -20.70 13.05
C THR A 16 -10.33 -19.25 12.75
N CYS A 17 -9.69 -18.68 11.74
CA CYS A 17 -9.92 -17.29 11.37
C CYS A 17 -11.35 -17.11 10.86
N ARG A 18 -12.17 -16.28 11.52
CA ARG A 18 -13.55 -16.01 11.09
C ARG A 18 -13.65 -15.40 9.68
N ARG A 19 -12.59 -14.74 9.21
CA ARG A 19 -12.55 -14.08 7.91
C ARG A 19 -12.29 -15.05 6.76
N CYS A 20 -11.21 -15.83 6.81
CA CYS A 20 -10.82 -16.73 5.72
C CYS A 20 -10.95 -18.24 6.03
N GLY A 21 -11.34 -18.61 7.25
CA GLY A 21 -11.47 -20.01 7.67
C GLY A 21 -10.14 -20.72 7.96
N SER A 22 -8.99 -20.08 7.74
CA SER A 22 -7.68 -20.71 7.96
C SER A 22 -7.46 -21.12 9.42
N ASP A 23 -6.87 -22.30 9.59
CA ASP A 23 -6.28 -22.73 10.86
C ASP A 23 -4.91 -22.05 11.04
N ASN A 24 -4.71 -21.44 12.21
CA ASN A 24 -3.48 -20.73 12.58
C ASN A 24 -2.70 -21.46 13.68
N ALA A 25 -3.09 -22.69 14.08
CA ALA A 25 -2.42 -23.44 15.12
C ALA A 25 -0.92 -23.66 14.81
N SER A 26 -0.56 -23.89 13.54
CA SER A 26 0.85 -24.04 13.14
C SER A 26 1.66 -22.75 13.35
N TRP A 27 1.02 -21.58 13.22
CA TRP A 27 1.66 -20.29 13.50
C TRP A 27 1.84 -20.05 14.99
N GLU A 28 0.83 -20.36 15.80
CA GLU A 28 0.93 -20.24 17.26
C GLU A 28 2.04 -21.13 17.81
N LYS A 29 2.04 -22.40 17.39
CA LYS A 29 3.09 -23.36 17.72
C LYS A 29 4.48 -22.87 17.27
N TRP A 30 4.58 -22.29 16.07
CA TRP A 30 5.82 -21.72 15.59
C TRP A 30 6.33 -20.57 16.48
N GLN A 31 5.44 -19.67 16.93
CA GLN A 31 5.82 -18.57 17.83
C GLN A 31 6.25 -19.06 19.22
N GLU A 32 5.64 -20.14 19.71
CA GLU A 32 5.95 -20.71 21.03
C GLU A 32 7.26 -21.52 21.03
N GLU A 33 7.50 -22.31 19.98
CA GLU A 33 8.64 -23.25 19.92
C GLU A 33 9.94 -22.60 19.43
N ARG A 34 9.86 -21.51 18.65
CA ARG A 34 11.04 -20.90 18.02
C ARG A 34 11.68 -19.85 18.93
N PRO A 35 12.94 -20.02 19.36
CA PRO A 35 13.62 -19.00 20.17
C PRO A 35 13.78 -17.67 19.42
N GLU A 36 13.82 -17.69 18.09
CA GLU A 36 13.89 -16.49 17.22
C GLU A 36 12.62 -15.63 17.26
N GLU A 37 11.51 -16.16 17.79
CA GLU A 37 10.26 -15.40 17.97
C GLU A 37 10.16 -14.74 19.36
N GLN A 38 11.09 -15.02 20.27
CA GLN A 38 11.14 -14.35 21.57
C GLN A 38 11.57 -12.89 21.40
N ASP A 39 10.88 -11.96 22.04
CA ASP A 39 11.27 -10.55 21.98
C ASP A 39 12.61 -10.29 22.69
N GLY A 40 13.27 -9.20 22.29
CA GLY A 40 14.51 -8.72 22.93
C GLY A 40 15.79 -9.40 22.43
N LEU A 41 16.81 -9.43 23.30
CA LEU A 41 18.16 -9.90 22.96
C LEU A 41 18.23 -11.40 22.74
N ALA A 42 17.42 -12.20 23.46
CA ALA A 42 17.41 -13.65 23.32
C ALA A 42 17.01 -14.08 21.91
N GLY A 43 15.89 -13.54 21.39
CA GLY A 43 15.47 -13.83 20.02
C GLY A 43 16.39 -13.24 18.95
N LEU A 44 16.99 -12.07 19.20
CA LEU A 44 18.01 -11.52 18.30
C LEU A 44 19.23 -12.45 18.19
N LEU A 45 19.73 -12.97 19.32
CA LEU A 45 20.87 -13.90 19.35
C LEU A 45 20.53 -15.23 18.69
N ALA A 46 19.34 -15.77 18.95
CA ALA A 46 18.84 -16.97 18.29
C ALA A 46 18.72 -16.76 16.77
N PHE A 47 18.24 -15.60 16.33
CA PHE A 47 18.10 -15.25 14.92
C PHE A 47 19.44 -15.21 14.17
N ILE A 48 20.51 -14.70 14.79
CA ILE A 48 21.83 -14.61 14.14
C ILE A 48 22.68 -15.89 14.28
N ALA A 49 22.31 -16.80 15.18
CA ALA A 49 23.05 -18.04 15.44
C ALA A 49 23.28 -18.94 14.20
N PRO A 50 22.32 -19.12 13.27
CA PRO A 50 22.47 -20.03 12.14
C PRO A 50 23.56 -19.65 11.12
N HIS A 51 24.09 -18.42 11.18
CA HIS A 51 25.24 -17.97 10.38
C HIS A 51 26.44 -17.67 11.27
N ALA A 52 26.63 -18.45 12.34
CA ALA A 52 27.75 -18.31 13.26
C ALA A 52 27.94 -16.86 13.77
N TYR A 53 26.83 -16.15 14.02
CA TYR A 53 26.86 -14.78 14.53
C TYR A 53 27.56 -13.78 13.58
N LEU A 54 27.58 -14.04 12.27
CA LEU A 54 28.31 -13.22 11.29
C LEU A 54 28.06 -11.70 11.39
N PRO A 55 26.81 -11.18 11.53
CA PRO A 55 26.59 -9.74 11.71
C PRO A 55 27.29 -9.15 12.95
N LEU A 56 27.31 -9.92 14.05
CA LEU A 56 27.98 -9.53 15.28
C LEU A 56 29.51 -9.57 15.12
N ILE A 57 30.04 -10.61 14.46
CA ILE A 57 31.47 -10.71 14.15
C ILE A 57 31.92 -9.51 13.30
N ILE A 58 31.17 -9.16 12.25
CA ILE A 58 31.49 -7.99 11.42
C ILE A 58 31.45 -6.71 12.26
N THR A 59 30.49 -6.57 13.17
CA THR A 59 30.40 -5.40 14.06
C THR A 59 31.62 -5.30 15.01
N LEU A 60 32.06 -6.43 15.57
CA LEU A 60 33.25 -6.48 16.44
C LEU A 60 34.54 -6.20 15.65
N LEU A 61 34.66 -6.76 14.44
CA LEU A 61 35.76 -6.45 13.53
C LEU A 61 35.77 -4.96 13.16
N ALA A 62 34.59 -4.37 12.93
CA ALA A 62 34.46 -2.95 12.66
C ALA A 62 34.95 -2.11 13.85
N LEU A 63 34.52 -2.45 15.06
CA LEU A 63 35.01 -1.78 16.27
C LEU A 63 36.54 -1.89 16.37
N GLY A 64 37.10 -3.08 16.16
CA GLY A 64 38.54 -3.30 16.14
C GLY A 64 39.27 -2.43 15.10
N CYS A 65 38.79 -2.43 13.85
CA CYS A 65 39.32 -1.59 12.78
C CYS A 65 39.18 -0.09 13.08
N GLY A 66 38.08 0.33 13.69
CA GLY A 66 37.84 1.71 14.11
C GLY A 66 38.81 2.15 15.21
N LEU A 67 39.08 1.28 16.19
CA LEU A 67 40.07 1.53 17.24
C LEU A 67 41.50 1.59 16.66
N MET A 68 41.83 0.73 15.68
CA MET A 68 43.09 0.82 14.94
C MET A 68 43.19 2.11 14.11
N GLY A 69 42.06 2.56 13.54
CA GLY A 69 41.88 3.85 12.87
C GLY A 69 42.29 5.02 13.76
N LEU A 70 41.67 5.09 14.94
CA LEU A 70 41.96 6.06 16.00
C LEU A 70 43.41 5.98 16.49
N GLY A 71 43.99 4.78 16.54
CA GLY A 71 45.37 4.54 16.97
C GLY A 71 46.44 5.01 15.99
N GLY A 72 46.10 5.30 14.73
CA GLY A 72 47.04 5.94 13.81
C GLY A 72 46.76 5.77 12.32
N ALA A 73 45.89 4.83 11.91
CA ALA A 73 45.61 4.64 10.47
C ALA A 73 44.85 5.82 9.85
N TRP A 74 44.19 6.64 10.67
CA TRP A 74 43.52 7.88 10.25
C TRP A 74 44.28 9.16 10.62
N ARG A 75 45.59 9.08 10.86
CA ARG A 75 46.43 10.24 11.19
C ARG A 75 46.21 11.37 10.19
N GLY A 76 45.91 12.55 10.71
CA GLY A 76 45.61 13.76 9.94
C GLY A 76 44.15 14.15 9.90
N ILE A 77 43.23 13.21 10.10
CA ILE A 77 41.80 13.51 10.19
C ILE A 77 41.50 14.09 11.57
N GLN A 78 40.61 15.07 11.67
CA GLN A 78 40.21 15.64 12.96
C GLN A 78 39.65 14.55 13.89
N TRP A 79 40.11 14.54 15.14
CA TRP A 79 39.73 13.51 16.12
C TRP A 79 38.21 13.35 16.31
N GLY A 80 37.46 14.46 16.31
CA GLY A 80 36.00 14.43 16.42
C GLY A 80 35.32 13.66 15.28
N ILE A 81 35.84 13.77 14.06
CA ILE A 81 35.32 13.07 12.88
C ILE A 81 35.66 11.58 12.96
N GLN A 82 36.87 11.23 13.40
CA GLN A 82 37.26 9.83 13.59
C GLN A 82 36.36 9.14 14.62
N LEU A 83 36.12 9.78 15.78
CA LEU A 83 35.25 9.25 16.83
C LEU A 83 33.81 9.07 16.31
N LEU A 84 33.30 10.09 15.60
CA LEU A 84 31.97 10.04 14.99
C LEU A 84 31.84 8.90 13.99
N ALA A 85 32.86 8.66 13.16
CA ALA A 85 32.89 7.57 12.19
C ALA A 85 32.85 6.19 12.87
N VAL A 86 33.62 5.99 13.94
CA VAL A 86 33.57 4.73 14.73
C VAL A 86 32.19 4.53 15.34
N LEU A 87 31.68 5.55 16.03
CA LEU A 87 30.37 5.50 16.69
C LEU A 87 29.25 5.21 15.69
N PHE A 88 29.21 5.97 14.58
CA PHE A 88 28.20 5.81 13.54
C PHE A 88 28.26 4.41 12.92
N THR A 89 29.45 3.90 12.64
CA THR A 89 29.61 2.58 12.01
C THR A 89 29.17 1.47 12.95
N VAL A 90 29.63 1.46 14.20
CA VAL A 90 29.29 0.41 15.18
C VAL A 90 27.80 0.45 15.53
N CYS A 91 27.27 1.62 15.88
CA CYS A 91 25.84 1.78 16.15
C CYS A 91 25.00 1.46 14.92
N GLY A 92 25.43 1.88 13.73
CA GLY A 92 24.77 1.58 12.45
C GLY A 92 24.66 0.08 12.20
N CYS A 93 25.73 -0.68 12.45
CA CYS A 93 25.72 -2.14 12.31
C CYS A 93 24.72 -2.81 13.27
N LEU A 94 24.70 -2.38 14.54
CA LEU A 94 23.74 -2.90 15.53
C LEU A 94 22.30 -2.55 15.17
N ILE A 95 22.03 -1.29 14.79
CA ILE A 95 20.71 -0.83 14.36
C ILE A 95 20.24 -1.61 13.13
N VAL A 96 21.10 -1.81 12.14
CA VAL A 96 20.78 -2.56 10.92
C VAL A 96 20.45 -4.03 11.21
N THR A 97 21.19 -4.66 12.11
CA THR A 97 20.93 -6.04 12.53
C THR A 97 19.57 -6.13 13.23
N GLN A 98 19.33 -5.25 14.20
CA GLN A 98 18.05 -5.17 14.92
C GLN A 98 16.87 -4.85 14.00
N TRP A 99 17.08 -3.97 13.01
CA TRP A 99 16.08 -3.62 12.02
C TRP A 99 15.69 -4.80 11.14
N ASN A 100 16.65 -5.57 10.64
CA ASN A 100 16.36 -6.77 9.86
C ASN A 100 15.66 -7.85 10.71
N TYR A 101 16.07 -8.00 11.98
CA TYR A 101 15.39 -8.90 12.92
C TYR A 101 13.92 -8.52 13.13
N GLY A 102 13.62 -7.25 13.39
CA GLY A 102 12.25 -6.76 13.55
C GLY A 102 11.42 -6.87 12.27
N ARG A 103 12.07 -6.87 11.10
CA ARG A 103 11.41 -6.94 9.79
C ARG A 103 11.35 -8.33 9.18
N ARG A 104 11.80 -9.38 9.87
CA ARG A 104 11.82 -10.77 9.35
C ARG A 104 10.48 -11.21 8.76
N HIS A 105 9.37 -10.90 9.45
CA HIS A 105 8.01 -11.21 8.99
C HIS A 105 7.59 -10.40 7.77
N THR A 106 7.94 -9.12 7.73
CA THR A 106 7.68 -8.26 6.56
C THR A 106 8.54 -8.66 5.35
N ILE A 107 9.76 -9.15 5.56
CA ILE A 107 10.64 -9.65 4.50
C ILE A 107 10.01 -10.89 3.86
N ARG A 108 9.55 -11.86 4.67
CA ARG A 108 8.76 -13.01 4.19
C ARG A 108 7.55 -12.55 3.37
N GLU A 109 6.76 -11.64 3.92
CA GLU A 109 5.57 -11.11 3.27
C GLU A 109 5.88 -10.47 1.91
N ARG A 110 6.92 -9.63 1.84
CA ARG A 110 7.36 -8.99 0.58
C ARG A 110 7.86 -10.01 -0.42
N GLN A 111 8.63 -11.01 0.02
CA GLN A 111 9.14 -12.07 -0.86
C GLN A 111 7.99 -12.85 -1.51
N LEU A 112 6.95 -13.17 -0.75
CA LEU A 112 5.76 -13.86 -1.27
C LEU A 112 4.93 -12.93 -2.17
N LEU A 113 4.73 -11.66 -1.78
CA LEU A 113 4.01 -10.68 -2.61
C LEU A 113 4.71 -10.42 -3.95
N ASN A 114 6.04 -10.44 -3.98
CA ASN A 114 6.79 -10.25 -5.23
C ASN A 114 6.51 -11.36 -6.26
N GLN A 115 6.03 -12.55 -5.84
CA GLN A 115 5.64 -13.62 -6.77
C GLN A 115 4.36 -13.30 -7.55
N VAL A 116 3.48 -12.48 -7.00
CA VAL A 116 2.21 -12.06 -7.63
C VAL A 116 2.25 -10.65 -8.22
N ARG A 117 3.24 -9.82 -7.86
CA ARG A 117 3.42 -8.48 -8.42
C ARG A 117 4.00 -8.52 -9.83
N TRP A 118 3.55 -7.62 -10.69
CA TRP A 118 3.98 -7.57 -12.09
C TRP A 118 5.20 -6.65 -12.33
N LYS A 119 6.14 -7.13 -13.15
CA LYS A 119 7.27 -6.42 -13.78
C LYS A 119 8.18 -5.64 -12.82
N TRP A 120 7.97 -4.34 -12.66
CA TRP A 120 8.94 -3.42 -12.03
C TRP A 120 8.81 -3.38 -10.51
N GLY A 121 7.58 -3.54 -9.99
CA GLY A 121 7.33 -3.53 -8.54
C GLY A 121 7.98 -4.70 -7.81
N ALA A 122 8.16 -5.83 -8.49
CA ALA A 122 8.84 -7.00 -7.94
C ALA A 122 10.36 -6.79 -7.82
N LEU A 123 11.00 -6.23 -8.85
CA LEU A 123 12.45 -5.97 -8.87
C LEU A 123 12.85 -4.96 -7.78
N ALA A 124 12.13 -3.84 -7.67
CA ALA A 124 12.44 -2.83 -6.65
C ALA A 124 12.24 -3.34 -5.22
N GLY A 125 11.37 -4.34 -5.03
CA GLY A 125 11.06 -4.94 -3.73
C GLY A 125 11.89 -6.16 -3.38
N ASP A 126 12.79 -6.64 -4.24
CA ASP A 126 13.54 -7.87 -4.00
C ASP A 126 14.67 -7.65 -2.97
N VAL A 127 14.41 -8.12 -1.76
CA VAL A 127 15.36 -8.03 -0.64
C VAL A 127 16.68 -8.75 -0.97
N LYS A 128 16.63 -9.86 -1.73
CA LYS A 128 17.82 -10.60 -2.13
C LYS A 128 18.70 -9.77 -3.06
N LEU A 129 18.08 -9.13 -4.05
CA LEU A 129 18.77 -8.23 -4.97
C LEU A 129 19.45 -7.08 -4.22
N TRP A 130 18.72 -6.42 -3.31
CA TRP A 130 19.29 -5.33 -2.49
C TRP A 130 20.42 -5.80 -1.56
N ALA A 131 20.31 -6.99 -0.96
CA ALA A 131 21.37 -7.55 -0.13
C ALA A 131 22.67 -7.75 -0.94
N MET A 132 22.58 -8.06 -2.24
CA MET A 132 23.76 -8.22 -3.11
C MET A 132 24.26 -6.89 -3.70
N ILE A 133 23.34 -6.00 -4.09
CA ILE A 133 23.68 -4.73 -4.77
C ILE A 133 24.26 -3.71 -3.79
N LEU A 134 23.78 -3.64 -2.54
CA LEU A 134 24.17 -2.58 -1.60
C LEU A 134 25.68 -2.54 -1.32
N PRO A 135 26.37 -3.68 -1.05
CA PRO A 135 27.82 -3.69 -0.91
C PRO A 135 28.55 -3.30 -2.21
N ALA A 136 28.07 -3.76 -3.37
CA ALA A 136 28.66 -3.41 -4.66
C ALA A 136 28.54 -1.92 -4.98
N LEU A 137 27.39 -1.30 -4.68
CA LEU A 137 27.20 0.14 -4.81
C LEU A 137 28.08 0.92 -3.84
N SER A 138 28.23 0.43 -2.60
CA SER A 138 29.16 1.07 -1.66
C SER A 138 30.59 1.06 -2.17
N LEU A 139 31.04 -0.04 -2.78
CA LEU A 139 32.37 -0.15 -3.40
C LEU A 139 32.53 0.83 -4.55
N LEU A 140 31.53 0.89 -5.43
CA LEU A 140 31.53 1.84 -6.53
C LEU A 140 31.60 3.30 -6.02
N ILE A 141 30.85 3.65 -4.97
CA ILE A 141 30.86 4.99 -4.38
C ILE A 141 32.23 5.32 -3.79
N VAL A 142 32.85 4.40 -3.05
CA VAL A 142 34.20 4.60 -2.49
C VAL A 142 35.22 4.82 -3.61
N LEU A 143 35.15 4.01 -4.68
CA LEU A 143 36.05 4.13 -5.84
C LEU A 143 35.84 5.43 -6.61
N LEU A 144 34.59 5.84 -6.84
CA LEU A 144 34.27 7.12 -7.48
C LEU A 144 34.73 8.29 -6.64
N LEU A 145 34.53 8.25 -5.31
CA LEU A 145 35.02 9.29 -4.42
C LEU A 145 36.55 9.37 -4.44
N ALA A 146 37.23 8.22 -4.42
CA ALA A 146 38.70 8.16 -4.54
C ALA A 146 39.18 8.78 -5.84
N PHE A 147 38.55 8.42 -6.96
CA PHE A 147 38.85 8.98 -8.27
C PHE A 147 38.65 10.50 -8.28
N LEU A 148 37.52 10.98 -7.77
CA LEU A 148 37.20 12.41 -7.71
C LEU A 148 38.18 13.19 -6.83
N LEU A 149 38.55 12.65 -5.67
CA LEU A 149 39.53 13.29 -4.78
C LEU A 149 40.93 13.37 -5.39
N VAL A 150 41.32 12.38 -6.22
CA VAL A 150 42.63 12.37 -6.89
C VAL A 150 42.67 13.33 -8.09
N THR A 151 41.55 13.44 -8.81
CA THR A 151 41.46 14.20 -10.08
C THR A 151 41.01 15.65 -9.91
N SER A 152 40.29 15.98 -8.84
CA SER A 152 39.76 17.32 -8.61
C SER A 152 40.45 18.01 -7.44
N ASP A 153 41.28 19.01 -7.75
CA ASP A 153 41.98 19.81 -6.73
C ASP A 153 40.99 20.56 -5.82
N LEU A 154 39.86 21.04 -6.35
CA LEU A 154 38.80 21.69 -5.59
C LEU A 154 38.18 20.77 -4.53
N LEU A 155 37.83 19.53 -4.92
CA LEU A 155 37.25 18.57 -3.97
C LEU A 155 38.26 18.17 -2.90
N TRP A 156 39.52 18.04 -3.27
CA TRP A 156 40.59 17.80 -2.31
C TRP A 156 40.77 18.96 -1.34
N GLU A 157 40.81 20.21 -1.81
CA GLU A 157 40.93 21.39 -0.96
C GLU A 157 39.76 21.50 0.03
N LEU A 158 38.54 21.22 -0.44
CA LEU A 158 37.35 21.20 0.39
C LEU A 158 37.40 20.08 1.44
N ALA A 159 37.77 18.86 1.03
CA ALA A 159 37.94 17.73 1.95
C ALA A 159 39.04 18.01 2.98
N ARG A 160 40.16 18.61 2.56
CA ARG A 160 41.26 19.04 3.44
C ARG A 160 40.77 20.03 4.49
N TRP A 161 40.06 21.07 4.07
CA TRP A 161 39.57 22.11 4.96
C TRP A 161 38.57 21.55 5.98
N LEU A 162 37.68 20.65 5.56
CA LEU A 162 36.60 20.13 6.39
C LEU A 162 37.07 18.99 7.33
N LEU A 163 37.88 18.06 6.82
CA LEU A 163 38.10 16.76 7.46
C LEU A 163 39.45 16.63 8.15
N PHE A 164 40.46 17.40 7.71
CA PHE A 164 41.82 17.25 8.22
C PHE A 164 42.18 18.32 9.26
N GLU A 165 43.19 18.02 10.07
CA GLU A 165 43.75 18.97 11.04
C GLU A 165 44.55 20.07 10.34
N PRO A 166 44.51 21.32 10.87
CA PRO A 166 45.29 22.42 10.33
C PRO A 166 46.79 22.10 10.45
N GLY A 167 47.45 21.89 9.31
CA GLY A 167 48.86 21.53 9.22
C GLY A 167 49.14 20.13 8.67
N TYR A 168 48.12 19.30 8.42
CA TYR A 168 48.32 17.96 7.87
C TYR A 168 48.93 17.94 6.45
N ALA A 169 48.62 18.94 5.62
CA ALA A 169 49.12 19.02 4.24
C ALA A 169 49.85 20.34 4.01
N GLY A 170 51.17 20.30 4.20
CA GLY A 170 52.08 21.44 3.97
C GLY A 170 52.72 21.49 2.59
N LEU A 171 52.41 20.56 1.68
CA LEU A 171 53.04 20.50 0.35
C LEU A 171 52.00 20.63 -0.77
N PRO A 172 52.27 21.46 -1.80
CA PRO A 172 51.42 21.56 -2.98
C PRO A 172 51.40 20.22 -3.76
N MET A 173 50.24 19.88 -4.33
CA MET A 173 49.97 18.65 -5.10
C MET A 173 50.63 18.67 -6.50
N GLU A 174 51.88 19.10 -6.60
CA GLU A 174 52.64 19.20 -7.86
C GLU A 174 53.26 17.87 -8.30
N GLY A 175 53.06 16.80 -7.53
CA GLY A 175 53.53 15.44 -7.84
C GLY A 175 52.59 14.61 -8.72
N GLY A 176 53.06 13.44 -9.12
CA GLY A 176 52.27 12.48 -9.92
C GLY A 176 51.11 11.86 -9.13
N VAL A 177 50.30 11.01 -9.78
CA VAL A 177 49.13 10.35 -9.16
C VAL A 177 49.47 9.66 -7.83
N ARG A 178 50.66 9.05 -7.73
CA ARG A 178 51.14 8.39 -6.50
C ARG A 178 51.28 9.37 -5.34
N ASP A 179 51.80 10.57 -5.59
CA ASP A 179 52.03 11.59 -4.56
C ASP A 179 50.71 12.19 -4.07
N ARG A 180 49.67 12.16 -4.92
CA ARG A 180 48.31 12.55 -4.55
C ARG A 180 47.58 11.50 -3.70
N ILE A 181 47.84 10.21 -3.92
CA ILE A 181 47.15 9.13 -3.19
C ILE A 181 47.56 9.06 -1.72
N VAL A 182 48.84 9.25 -1.42
CA VAL A 182 49.37 9.15 -0.05
C VAL A 182 48.63 10.06 0.96
N PRO A 183 48.45 11.38 0.71
CA PRO A 183 47.73 12.26 1.65
C PRO A 183 46.22 11.97 1.72
N ILE A 184 45.63 11.39 0.67
CA ILE A 184 44.21 11.05 0.61
C ILE A 184 43.91 9.71 1.31
N TRP A 185 44.92 8.86 1.47
CA TRP A 185 44.78 7.49 1.98
C TRP A 185 44.01 7.36 3.31
N PRO A 186 44.25 8.17 4.36
CA PRO A 186 43.49 8.10 5.61
C PRO A 186 41.99 8.31 5.39
N LEU A 187 41.63 9.26 4.52
CA LEU A 187 40.25 9.56 4.19
C LEU A 187 39.61 8.40 3.42
N LEU A 188 40.32 7.78 2.48
CA LEU A 188 39.81 6.60 1.77
C LEU A 188 39.58 5.43 2.72
N LEU A 189 40.49 5.19 3.66
CA LEU A 189 40.31 4.16 4.67
C LEU A 189 39.10 4.45 5.56
N LEU A 190 38.90 5.71 5.99
CA LEU A 190 37.75 6.12 6.79
C LEU A 190 36.44 5.92 6.02
N VAL A 191 36.38 6.37 4.77
CA VAL A 191 35.19 6.25 3.93
C VAL A 191 34.91 4.79 3.57
N ALA A 192 35.94 4.01 3.27
CA ALA A 192 35.80 2.56 3.08
C ALA A 192 35.28 1.88 4.34
N TYR A 193 35.82 2.21 5.51
CA TYR A 193 35.38 1.67 6.79
C TYR A 193 33.88 1.93 7.03
N CYS A 194 33.43 3.18 6.91
CA CYS A 194 32.02 3.55 7.08
C CYS A 194 31.13 2.96 5.96
N GLY A 195 31.62 3.04 4.72
CA GLY A 195 30.89 2.69 3.51
C GLY A 195 30.69 1.19 3.33
N PHE A 196 31.63 0.36 3.77
CA PHE A 196 31.52 -1.10 3.61
C PHE A 196 30.83 -1.77 4.78
N THR A 197 31.23 -1.43 6.00
CA THR A 197 30.84 -2.23 7.15
C THR A 197 29.33 -2.31 7.31
N VAL A 198 28.62 -1.17 7.24
CA VAL A 198 27.17 -1.12 7.45
C VAL A 198 26.43 -1.89 6.33
N PRO A 199 26.72 -1.70 5.02
CA PRO A 199 26.15 -2.53 3.96
C PRO A 199 26.44 -4.02 4.05
N PHE A 200 27.64 -4.43 4.49
CA PHE A 200 27.95 -5.84 4.69
C PHE A 200 27.16 -6.45 5.86
N VAL A 201 26.99 -5.72 6.96
CA VAL A 201 26.11 -6.12 8.07
C VAL A 201 24.64 -6.18 7.62
N TYR A 202 24.20 -5.22 6.80
CA TYR A 202 22.87 -5.25 6.19
C TYR A 202 22.69 -6.50 5.33
N SER A 203 23.62 -6.76 4.42
CA SER A 203 23.58 -7.91 3.50
C SER A 203 23.50 -9.23 4.26
N SER A 204 24.41 -9.44 5.23
CA SER A 204 24.42 -10.65 6.06
C SER A 204 23.14 -10.82 6.88
N SER A 205 22.63 -9.75 7.50
CA SER A 205 21.38 -9.79 8.27
C SER A 205 20.14 -10.01 7.39
N ALA A 206 20.13 -9.45 6.18
CA ALA A 206 19.05 -9.66 5.21
C ALA A 206 19.03 -11.09 4.66
N LEU A 207 20.20 -11.69 4.41
CA LEU A 207 20.30 -13.11 4.02
C LEU A 207 19.82 -14.05 5.13
N LEU A 208 20.12 -13.74 6.40
CA LEU A 208 19.56 -14.42 7.56
C LEU A 208 18.01 -14.34 7.58
N ALA A 209 17.47 -13.14 7.38
CA ALA A 209 16.02 -12.94 7.31
C ALA A 209 15.37 -13.70 6.14
N LEU A 210 16.04 -13.78 4.98
CA LEU A 210 15.57 -14.55 3.83
C LEU A 210 15.59 -16.05 4.08
N ARG A 211 16.63 -16.58 4.74
CA ARG A 211 16.67 -17.97 5.17
C ARG A 211 15.53 -18.27 6.13
N TYR A 212 15.35 -17.43 7.14
CA TYR A 212 14.26 -17.55 8.11
C TYR A 212 12.89 -17.54 7.43
N ALA A 213 12.67 -16.59 6.51
CA ALA A 213 11.46 -16.53 5.69
C ALA A 213 11.24 -17.82 4.87
N GLY A 214 12.30 -18.43 4.35
CA GLY A 214 12.27 -19.72 3.66
C GLY A 214 11.78 -20.85 4.57
N GLU A 215 12.33 -20.96 5.79
CA GLU A 215 11.90 -21.96 6.78
C GLU A 215 10.43 -21.74 7.19
N MET A 216 10.03 -20.48 7.41
CA MET A 216 8.64 -20.13 7.69
C MET A 216 7.70 -20.52 6.55
N ASN A 217 8.10 -20.33 5.29
CA ASN A 217 7.28 -20.69 4.13
C ASN A 217 7.08 -22.20 3.98
N GLN A 218 8.01 -23.01 4.48
CA GLN A 218 7.90 -24.46 4.49
C GLN A 218 6.99 -24.96 5.61
N ALA A 219 6.98 -24.27 6.76
CA ALA A 219 6.24 -24.71 7.95
C ALA A 219 4.83 -24.12 8.10
N LEU A 220 4.57 -22.95 7.51
CA LEU A 220 3.35 -22.18 7.73
C LEU A 220 2.46 -22.16 6.49
N PRO A 221 1.13 -22.00 6.67
CA PRO A 221 0.21 -21.84 5.55
C PRO A 221 0.60 -20.60 4.72
N LEU A 222 0.41 -20.74 3.40
CA LEU A 222 0.67 -19.67 2.46
C LEU A 222 -0.40 -18.56 2.59
N PRO A 223 -0.02 -17.28 2.43
CA PRO A 223 -0.95 -16.17 2.39
C PRO A 223 -2.02 -16.31 1.30
N ILE A 224 -3.19 -15.71 1.56
CA ILE A 224 -4.35 -15.79 0.67
C ILE A 224 -4.08 -15.24 -0.73
N PHE A 225 -3.21 -14.23 -0.88
CA PHE A 225 -2.92 -13.66 -2.20
C PHE A 225 -2.27 -14.65 -3.17
N LEU A 226 -1.63 -15.72 -2.67
CA LEU A 226 -1.07 -16.78 -3.51
C LEU A 226 -2.14 -17.76 -4.00
N ASN A 227 -3.31 -17.80 -3.34
CA ASN A 227 -4.45 -18.62 -3.74
C ASN A 227 -5.53 -17.72 -4.36
N GLY A 228 -5.52 -17.60 -5.69
CA GLY A 228 -6.43 -16.72 -6.43
C GLY A 228 -7.91 -17.02 -6.16
N ASP A 229 -8.28 -18.30 -6.12
CA ASP A 229 -9.67 -18.73 -5.93
C ASP A 229 -10.16 -18.39 -4.52
N MET A 230 -9.33 -18.67 -3.50
CA MET A 230 -9.67 -18.33 -2.11
C MET A 230 -9.75 -16.82 -1.89
N LEU A 231 -8.88 -16.04 -2.54
CA LEU A 231 -8.93 -14.58 -2.50
C LEU A 231 -10.20 -14.04 -3.17
N ALA A 232 -10.52 -14.52 -4.36
CA ALA A 232 -11.73 -14.13 -5.10
C ALA A 232 -12.99 -14.48 -4.29
N GLU A 233 -13.04 -15.67 -3.70
CA GLU A 233 -14.16 -16.09 -2.86
C GLU A 233 -14.33 -15.21 -1.62
N LEU A 234 -13.22 -14.86 -0.97
CA LEU A 234 -13.25 -13.97 0.18
C LEU A 234 -13.79 -12.57 -0.22
N VAL A 235 -13.28 -12.02 -1.32
CA VAL A 235 -13.69 -10.69 -1.80
C VAL A 235 -15.14 -10.68 -2.23
N ARG A 236 -15.60 -11.73 -2.94
CA ARG A 236 -17.00 -11.93 -3.29
C ARG A 236 -17.90 -11.91 -2.06
N ARG A 237 -17.63 -12.74 -1.06
CA ARG A 237 -18.41 -12.78 0.20
C ARG A 237 -18.42 -11.43 0.91
N GLN A 238 -17.30 -10.72 0.92
CA GLN A 238 -17.23 -9.40 1.54
C GLN A 238 -18.02 -8.34 0.76
N ALA A 239 -17.96 -8.37 -0.58
CA ALA A 239 -18.66 -7.42 -1.43
C ALA A 239 -20.16 -7.64 -1.35
N GLU A 240 -20.63 -8.89 -1.40
CA GLU A 240 -22.03 -9.24 -1.22
C GLU A 240 -22.59 -8.76 0.12
N ARG A 241 -21.81 -8.88 1.21
CA ARG A 241 -22.19 -8.34 2.52
C ARG A 241 -22.26 -6.81 2.52
N GLN A 242 -21.29 -6.13 1.92
CA GLN A 242 -21.28 -4.66 1.84
C GLN A 242 -22.41 -4.12 0.95
N LEU A 243 -22.79 -4.86 -0.10
CA LEU A 243 -23.91 -4.53 -0.97
C LEU A 243 -25.26 -4.98 -0.41
N ALA A 244 -25.30 -5.59 0.79
CA ALA A 244 -26.49 -6.17 1.41
C ALA A 244 -27.23 -7.20 0.52
N ARG A 245 -26.49 -7.98 -0.27
CA ARG A 245 -27.01 -9.02 -1.17
C ARG A 245 -26.24 -10.35 -1.05
N PRO A 246 -26.29 -11.02 0.11
CA PRO A 246 -25.65 -12.32 0.26
C PRO A 246 -26.25 -13.34 -0.72
N GLY A 247 -25.43 -14.04 -1.51
CA GLY A 247 -25.90 -15.13 -2.39
C GLY A 247 -26.68 -14.69 -3.63
N GLY A 248 -26.70 -13.39 -3.96
CA GLY A 248 -27.35 -12.89 -5.19
C GLY A 248 -28.87 -12.91 -5.16
N PHE A 249 -29.51 -12.88 -4.00
CA PHE A 249 -30.98 -12.82 -3.92
C PHE A 249 -31.53 -11.45 -4.34
N THR A 250 -32.73 -11.48 -4.95
CA THR A 250 -33.57 -10.34 -5.32
C THR A 250 -33.88 -9.48 -4.10
N VAL A 251 -33.29 -8.29 -4.02
CA VAL A 251 -33.75 -7.25 -3.09
C VAL A 251 -34.59 -6.28 -3.90
N ARG A 252 -35.88 -6.17 -3.57
CA ARG A 252 -36.70 -5.06 -4.04
C ARG A 252 -36.34 -3.84 -3.21
N THR A 253 -35.58 -2.93 -3.79
CA THR A 253 -35.30 -1.64 -3.16
C THR A 253 -36.27 -0.63 -3.74
N ALA A 254 -37.37 -0.36 -3.03
CA ALA A 254 -38.24 0.75 -3.37
C ALA A 254 -37.48 2.05 -3.06
N ARG A 255 -37.06 2.77 -4.10
CA ARG A 255 -36.36 4.05 -3.94
C ARG A 255 -37.27 5.15 -4.46
N SER A 256 -38.14 5.67 -3.59
CA SER A 256 -38.96 6.82 -3.95
C SER A 256 -38.06 8.04 -4.12
N GLN A 257 -37.64 8.32 -5.34
CA GLN A 257 -36.98 9.56 -5.69
C GLN A 257 -38.04 10.53 -6.19
N ILE A 258 -38.55 11.37 -5.30
CA ILE A 258 -39.51 12.40 -5.67
C ILE A 258 -38.75 13.51 -6.39
N ARG A 259 -38.83 13.50 -7.72
CA ARG A 259 -38.29 14.56 -8.57
C ARG A 259 -39.37 15.62 -8.77
N TRP A 260 -39.20 16.77 -8.15
CA TRP A 260 -40.09 17.92 -8.36
C TRP A 260 -39.66 18.66 -9.62
N THR A 261 -40.58 18.84 -10.56
CA THR A 261 -40.42 19.77 -11.68
C THR A 261 -41.44 20.89 -11.50
N VAL A 262 -40.96 22.10 -11.24
CA VAL A 262 -41.82 23.28 -11.17
C VAL A 262 -41.95 23.84 -12.59
N GLU A 263 -43.07 23.59 -13.24
CA GLU A 263 -43.48 24.36 -14.41
C GLU A 263 -44.09 25.68 -13.91
N ALA A 264 -43.29 26.75 -13.94
CA ALA A 264 -43.80 28.08 -13.67
C ALA A 264 -44.60 28.54 -14.90
N GLU A 265 -45.92 28.45 -14.82
CA GLU A 265 -46.79 29.09 -15.79
C GLU A 265 -46.71 30.62 -15.56
N ARG A 266 -45.86 31.29 -16.34
CA ARG A 266 -45.78 32.75 -16.31
C ARG A 266 -47.10 33.26 -16.90
N LYS A 267 -48.02 33.65 -16.01
CA LYS A 267 -49.25 34.32 -16.40
C LYS A 267 -48.87 35.71 -16.89
N ASP A 268 -48.66 35.83 -18.20
CA ASP A 268 -48.47 37.12 -18.84
C ASP A 268 -49.76 37.92 -18.65
N GLU A 269 -49.75 38.82 -17.68
CA GLU A 269 -50.78 39.82 -17.52
C GLU A 269 -50.82 40.66 -18.79
N LYS A 270 -51.94 40.53 -19.50
CA LYS A 270 -52.31 41.31 -20.68
C LYS A 270 -51.88 42.77 -20.54
N GLY A 271 -50.94 43.16 -21.39
CA GLY A 271 -50.58 44.56 -21.52
C GLY A 271 -49.49 44.79 -22.56
N SER A 272 -49.79 44.52 -23.84
CA SER A 272 -49.48 45.41 -24.97
C SER A 272 -49.47 44.63 -26.28
N ALA A 273 -50.09 45.23 -27.29
CA ALA A 273 -50.13 44.72 -28.65
C ALA A 273 -48.75 44.88 -29.32
N GLY A 274 -48.30 43.82 -29.98
CA GLY A 274 -47.36 43.91 -31.09
C GLY A 274 -46.07 43.11 -30.93
N GLY A 275 -46.01 42.01 -31.68
CA GLY A 275 -44.76 41.55 -32.31
C GLY A 275 -43.93 40.54 -31.52
N GLU A 276 -43.86 39.34 -32.12
CA GLU A 276 -42.87 38.26 -31.90
C GLU A 276 -43.13 37.31 -30.71
N GLY A 277 -43.19 36.02 -31.06
CA GLY A 277 -43.84 34.96 -30.30
C GLY A 277 -43.12 34.58 -29.00
N PRO A 278 -43.88 34.06 -28.01
CA PRO A 278 -43.31 33.68 -26.73
C PRO A 278 -42.41 32.46 -26.88
N SER A 279 -41.13 32.63 -26.55
CA SER A 279 -40.23 31.51 -26.29
C SER A 279 -40.38 31.08 -24.83
N PHE A 280 -40.83 29.85 -24.62
CA PHE A 280 -40.91 29.24 -23.30
C PHE A 280 -39.49 28.89 -22.84
N SER A 281 -39.06 29.42 -21.70
CA SER A 281 -37.83 28.97 -21.04
C SER A 281 -38.20 28.22 -19.76
N THR A 282 -38.12 26.90 -19.82
CA THR A 282 -38.31 26.03 -18.65
C THR A 282 -37.03 26.06 -17.83
N ILE A 283 -37.09 26.52 -16.57
CA ILE A 283 -35.96 26.43 -15.63
C ILE A 283 -36.18 25.19 -14.75
N PRO A 284 -35.47 24.07 -14.95
CA PRO A 284 -35.63 22.89 -14.11
C PRO A 284 -34.98 23.12 -12.74
N VAL A 285 -35.80 23.32 -11.70
CA VAL A 285 -35.33 23.25 -10.31
C VAL A 285 -35.47 21.81 -9.82
N SER A 286 -34.35 21.08 -9.74
CA SER A 286 -34.31 19.68 -9.32
C SER A 286 -33.89 19.56 -7.84
N GLY A 287 -34.81 19.24 -6.95
CA GLY A 287 -34.51 18.82 -5.58
C GLY A 287 -34.61 17.30 -5.43
N ASN A 288 -33.55 16.64 -4.94
CA ASN A 288 -33.57 15.21 -4.64
C ASN A 288 -33.87 14.99 -3.15
N LEU A 289 -35.04 14.45 -2.82
CA LEU A 289 -35.30 13.91 -1.48
C LEU A 289 -35.10 12.39 -1.53
N LEU A 290 -34.11 11.89 -0.79
CA LEU A 290 -33.75 10.48 -0.79
C LEU A 290 -34.34 9.80 0.45
N VAL A 291 -35.48 9.13 0.30
CA VAL A 291 -36.08 8.32 1.36
C VAL A 291 -35.74 6.86 1.07
N ALA A 292 -34.72 6.34 1.76
CA ALA A 292 -34.46 4.90 1.77
C ALA A 292 -35.32 4.29 2.88
N ALA A 293 -36.42 3.63 2.51
CA ALA A 293 -37.25 2.89 3.46
C ALA A 293 -37.23 1.40 3.05
N GLU A 294 -36.79 0.53 3.96
CA GLU A 294 -36.81 -0.94 3.78
C GLU A 294 -38.24 -1.52 3.83
N THR A 295 -39.23 -0.68 4.07
CA THR A 295 -40.65 -1.05 4.07
C THR A 295 -41.43 0.18 3.60
N PRO A 296 -42.37 0.07 2.65
CA PRO A 296 -43.18 1.20 2.22
C PRO A 296 -44.15 1.58 3.34
N ALA A 297 -43.68 2.35 4.32
CA ALA A 297 -44.57 3.12 5.15
C ALA A 297 -45.18 4.20 4.24
N GLN A 298 -46.50 4.15 4.05
CA GLN A 298 -47.21 5.23 3.39
C GLN A 298 -46.80 6.55 4.05
N PRO A 299 -46.35 7.56 3.29
CA PRO A 299 -46.05 8.86 3.88
C PRO A 299 -47.32 9.40 4.53
N SER A 300 -47.27 9.63 5.84
CA SER A 300 -48.36 10.28 6.56
C SER A 300 -48.62 11.65 5.92
N PRO A 301 -49.89 11.99 5.60
CA PRO A 301 -50.24 13.22 4.87
C PRO A 301 -49.83 14.53 5.57
N SER A 302 -49.34 14.46 6.81
CA SER A 302 -48.90 15.57 7.64
C SER A 302 -47.48 16.08 7.35
N THR A 303 -46.69 15.45 6.47
CA THR A 303 -45.35 15.96 6.07
C THR A 303 -45.36 16.71 4.73
N MET A 304 -46.54 17.03 4.18
CA MET A 304 -46.65 17.94 3.04
C MET A 304 -46.41 19.38 3.50
N LEU A 305 -45.17 19.85 3.31
CA LEU A 305 -44.84 21.27 3.31
C LEU A 305 -45.87 22.04 2.46
N ALA A 306 -46.43 23.10 3.03
CA ALA A 306 -47.43 23.96 2.39
C ALA A 306 -46.89 24.48 1.05
N VAL A 307 -47.42 23.93 -0.04
CA VAL A 307 -47.12 24.37 -1.41
C VAL A 307 -47.86 25.69 -1.65
N PRO A 308 -47.18 26.77 -2.08
CA PRO A 308 -47.82 28.05 -2.33
C PRO A 308 -48.98 27.94 -3.33
N PRO A 309 -50.09 28.66 -3.12
CA PRO A 309 -51.19 28.70 -4.08
C PRO A 309 -50.72 29.33 -5.39
N GLY A 310 -50.66 28.53 -6.47
CA GLY A 310 -50.23 28.97 -7.80
C GLY A 310 -49.37 27.98 -8.59
N LEU A 311 -48.88 26.91 -7.96
CA LEU A 311 -48.13 25.84 -8.64
C LEU A 311 -49.07 24.69 -9.03
N GLN A 312 -49.49 24.65 -10.30
CA GLN A 312 -50.31 23.56 -10.82
C GLN A 312 -49.45 22.42 -11.36
N ARG A 313 -49.74 21.21 -10.83
CA ARG A 313 -49.15 19.89 -11.09
C ARG A 313 -47.75 19.62 -10.53
N LEU A 314 -47.76 19.01 -9.34
CA LEU A 314 -46.64 18.23 -8.83
C LEU A 314 -46.68 16.86 -9.50
N ARG A 315 -45.80 16.63 -10.48
CA ARG A 315 -45.65 15.30 -11.10
C ARG A 315 -44.73 14.45 -10.23
N GLY A 316 -45.30 13.49 -9.50
CA GLY A 316 -44.54 12.55 -8.68
C GLY A 316 -43.98 11.42 -9.53
N TRP A 317 -42.67 11.20 -9.47
CA TRP A 317 -42.05 10.01 -10.05
C TRP A 317 -41.80 9.00 -8.93
N HIS A 318 -42.35 7.79 -9.08
CA HIS A 318 -41.99 6.65 -8.25
C HIS A 318 -41.12 5.70 -9.06
N GLU A 319 -39.85 5.61 -8.67
CA GLU A 319 -38.90 4.66 -9.23
C GLU A 319 -38.78 3.47 -8.28
N THR A 320 -39.10 2.28 -8.77
CA THR A 320 -38.82 1.05 -8.04
C THR A 320 -37.69 0.35 -8.75
N VAL A 321 -36.58 0.15 -8.04
CA VAL A 321 -35.42 -0.58 -8.57
C VAL A 321 -35.52 -2.01 -8.06
N GLU A 322 -35.88 -2.91 -8.96
CA GLU A 322 -35.89 -4.34 -8.69
C GLU A 322 -34.60 -4.95 -9.26
N HIS A 323 -33.78 -5.50 -8.38
CA HIS A 323 -32.59 -6.25 -8.80
C HIS A 323 -33.00 -7.69 -9.09
N VAL A 324 -32.78 -8.16 -10.32
CA VAL A 324 -33.23 -9.47 -10.79
C VAL A 324 -32.02 -10.33 -11.14
N GLY A 325 -31.97 -11.56 -10.64
CA GLY A 325 -30.97 -12.56 -11.01
C GLY A 325 -29.79 -12.72 -10.04
N GLN A 326 -28.98 -13.74 -10.29
CA GLN A 326 -27.76 -14.04 -9.54
C GLN A 326 -26.60 -13.17 -10.03
N TRP A 327 -25.67 -12.84 -9.13
CA TRP A 327 -24.43 -12.18 -9.52
C TRP A 327 -23.60 -13.08 -10.42
N ASN A 328 -23.21 -12.56 -11.58
CA ASN A 328 -22.21 -13.21 -12.40
C ASN A 328 -20.83 -12.59 -12.15
N TRP A 329 -19.94 -13.36 -11.50
CA TRP A 329 -18.58 -12.97 -11.14
C TRP A 329 -17.55 -13.60 -12.09
N GLU A 330 -17.66 -13.30 -13.38
CA GLU A 330 -16.83 -13.95 -14.42
C GLU A 330 -15.45 -13.30 -14.62
N GLU A 331 -15.31 -12.00 -14.36
CA GLU A 331 -14.06 -11.28 -14.61
C GLU A 331 -13.26 -11.09 -13.31
N VAL A 332 -12.13 -11.78 -13.20
CA VAL A 332 -11.15 -11.62 -12.12
C VAL A 332 -9.80 -11.27 -12.72
N GLU A 333 -9.30 -10.08 -12.42
CA GLU A 333 -8.00 -9.58 -12.86
C GLU A 333 -7.10 -9.28 -11.68
N ARG A 334 -5.78 -9.47 -11.84
CA ARG A 334 -4.79 -9.13 -10.82
C ARG A 334 -4.37 -7.66 -10.95
N THR A 335 -4.31 -6.95 -9.82
CA THR A 335 -3.76 -5.59 -9.80
C THR A 335 -2.23 -5.62 -9.72
N PRO A 336 -1.52 -4.54 -10.13
CA PRO A 336 -0.06 -4.48 -10.07
C PRO A 336 0.54 -4.67 -8.68
N ASP A 337 -0.21 -4.38 -7.61
CA ASP A 337 0.21 -4.56 -6.22
C ASP A 337 -0.02 -5.98 -5.66
N GLY A 338 -0.63 -6.88 -6.45
CA GLY A 338 -0.92 -8.28 -6.10
C GLY A 338 -2.34 -8.53 -5.59
N GLY A 339 -3.19 -7.49 -5.55
CA GLY A 339 -4.62 -7.58 -5.24
C GLY A 339 -5.45 -8.12 -6.40
N ILE A 340 -6.76 -7.94 -6.31
CA ILE A 340 -7.70 -8.38 -7.35
C ILE A 340 -8.74 -7.30 -7.68
N VAL A 341 -9.12 -7.26 -8.94
CA VAL A 341 -10.31 -6.57 -9.44
C VAL A 341 -11.29 -7.63 -9.89
N MET A 342 -12.52 -7.54 -9.39
CA MET A 342 -13.62 -8.42 -9.79
C MET A 342 -14.74 -7.59 -10.38
N LYS A 343 -15.38 -8.06 -11.45
CA LYS A 343 -16.63 -7.47 -11.93
C LYS A 343 -17.80 -8.39 -11.67
N ALA A 344 -18.82 -7.88 -11.00
CA ALA A 344 -20.09 -8.55 -10.81
C ALA A 344 -21.11 -7.92 -11.73
N ARG A 345 -21.68 -8.72 -12.65
CA ARG A 345 -22.78 -8.28 -13.51
C ARG A 345 -24.11 -8.73 -12.90
N GLY A 346 -25.10 -7.86 -12.95
CA GLY A 346 -26.46 -8.14 -12.54
C GLY A 346 -27.45 -7.37 -13.40
N GLU A 347 -28.68 -7.87 -13.49
CA GLU A 347 -29.77 -7.18 -14.18
C GLU A 347 -30.56 -6.34 -13.17
N GLU A 348 -30.84 -5.10 -13.54
CA GLU A 348 -31.71 -4.23 -12.78
C GLU A 348 -32.91 -3.87 -13.64
N ARG A 349 -34.10 -4.20 -13.15
CA ARG A 349 -35.35 -3.73 -13.73
C ARG A 349 -35.75 -2.47 -13.01
N ILE A 350 -35.66 -1.35 -13.71
CA ILE A 350 -36.14 -0.07 -13.22
C ILE A 350 -37.57 0.07 -13.71
N GLU A 351 -38.51 0.03 -12.77
CA GLU A 351 -39.91 0.36 -13.04
C GLU A 351 -40.17 1.78 -12.61
N SER A 352 -40.38 2.67 -13.58
CA SER A 352 -40.89 4.01 -13.35
C SER A 352 -42.39 4.02 -13.52
N THR A 353 -43.09 4.47 -12.48
CA THR A 353 -44.54 4.67 -12.53
C THR A 353 -44.82 6.17 -12.46
N GLU A 354 -45.40 6.70 -13.54
CA GLU A 354 -45.86 8.10 -13.58
C GLU A 354 -47.29 8.16 -13.02
N THR A 355 -47.47 8.88 -11.91
CA THR A 355 -48.70 8.85 -11.10
C THR A 355 -49.96 9.36 -11.80
N ASP A 356 -49.81 10.19 -12.85
CA ASP A 356 -50.94 10.94 -13.41
C ASP A 356 -51.59 10.29 -14.64
N LEU A 357 -50.90 9.35 -15.30
CA LEU A 357 -51.38 8.68 -16.52
C LEU A 357 -51.31 7.15 -16.48
N GLY A 358 -50.77 6.56 -15.41
CA GLY A 358 -50.68 5.11 -15.27
C GLY A 358 -49.72 4.43 -16.27
N PHE A 359 -48.88 5.19 -16.97
CA PHE A 359 -47.83 4.62 -17.80
C PHE A 359 -46.77 3.99 -16.92
N ARG A 360 -46.59 2.68 -17.10
CA ARG A 360 -45.53 1.89 -16.48
C ARG A 360 -44.46 1.64 -17.53
N GLN A 361 -43.33 2.31 -17.42
CA GLN A 361 -42.17 2.02 -18.24
C GLN A 361 -41.24 1.12 -17.42
N SER A 362 -40.93 -0.07 -17.94
CA SER A 362 -39.92 -0.94 -17.35
C SER A 362 -38.72 -0.99 -18.28
N GLU A 363 -37.59 -0.46 -17.84
CA GLU A 363 -36.32 -0.61 -18.55
C GLU A 363 -35.45 -1.63 -17.82
N ALA A 364 -35.01 -2.65 -18.55
CA ALA A 364 -33.98 -3.57 -18.08
C ALA A 364 -32.60 -2.94 -18.38
N MET A 365 -31.82 -2.71 -17.34
CA MET A 365 -30.45 -2.23 -17.44
C MET A 365 -29.49 -3.30 -16.92
N SER A 366 -28.36 -3.48 -17.61
CA SER A 366 -27.25 -4.28 -17.08
C SER A 366 -26.44 -3.38 -16.14
N VAL A 367 -26.17 -3.85 -14.94
CA VAL A 367 -25.36 -3.11 -13.97
C VAL A 367 -24.12 -3.92 -13.64
N VAL A 368 -22.97 -3.25 -13.76
CA VAL A 368 -21.66 -3.85 -13.53
C VAL A 368 -21.04 -3.21 -12.29
N TYR A 369 -20.83 -4.01 -11.25
CA TYR A 369 -20.11 -3.60 -10.06
C TYR A 369 -18.65 -4.02 -10.20
N THR A 370 -17.75 -3.05 -10.26
CA THR A 370 -16.31 -3.30 -10.22
C THR A 370 -15.83 -3.19 -8.78
N VAL A 371 -15.35 -4.29 -8.22
CA VAL A 371 -14.82 -4.41 -6.86
C VAL A 371 -13.31 -4.50 -6.95
N THR A 372 -12.61 -3.60 -6.27
CA THR A 372 -11.14 -3.63 -6.16
C THR A 372 -10.75 -3.95 -4.72
N ALA A 373 -9.91 -4.97 -4.55
CA ALA A 373 -9.40 -5.40 -3.26
C ALA A 373 -7.87 -5.49 -3.24
N ASP A 374 -7.30 -5.31 -2.05
CA ASP A 374 -5.86 -5.48 -1.82
C ASP A 374 -5.43 -6.96 -1.82
N PRO A 375 -4.11 -7.27 -1.75
CA PRO A 375 -3.64 -8.66 -1.71
C PRO A 375 -4.22 -9.48 -0.54
N TRP A 376 -4.63 -8.82 0.55
CA TRP A 376 -5.21 -9.46 1.73
C TRP A 376 -6.73 -9.55 1.66
N GLY A 377 -7.31 -9.28 0.49
CA GLY A 377 -8.73 -9.33 0.20
C GLY A 377 -9.55 -8.22 0.85
N ARG A 378 -8.92 -7.13 1.35
CA ARG A 378 -9.67 -6.00 1.90
C ARG A 378 -10.19 -5.15 0.75
N ILE A 379 -11.51 -4.94 0.71
CA ILE A 379 -12.15 -4.11 -0.32
C ILE A 379 -11.68 -2.67 -0.15
N ARG A 380 -11.09 -2.11 -1.22
CA ARG A 380 -10.66 -0.71 -1.29
C ARG A 380 -11.70 0.18 -1.97
N LYS A 381 -12.37 -0.36 -2.99
CA LYS A 381 -13.33 0.40 -3.80
C LYS A 381 -14.39 -0.53 -4.38
N ILE A 382 -15.63 -0.06 -4.38
CA ILE A 382 -16.73 -0.63 -5.16
C ILE A 382 -17.28 0.50 -6.03
N SER A 383 -17.28 0.31 -7.35
CA SER A 383 -17.88 1.25 -8.30
C SER A 383 -18.97 0.58 -9.11
N ARG A 384 -20.09 1.28 -9.29
CA ARG A 384 -21.24 0.84 -10.09
C ARG A 384 -21.19 1.52 -11.45
N GLY A 385 -21.21 0.73 -12.52
CA GLY A 385 -21.43 1.14 -13.90
C GLY A 385 -22.78 0.66 -14.40
N VAL A 386 -23.42 1.42 -15.27
CA VAL A 386 -24.66 1.02 -15.94
C VAL A 386 -24.36 0.85 -17.42
N GLU A 387 -24.66 -0.31 -17.96
CA GLU A 387 -24.51 -0.65 -19.37
C GLU A 387 -25.91 -0.83 -19.97
N LYS A 388 -26.16 -0.20 -21.11
CA LYS A 388 -27.39 -0.49 -21.87
C LYS A 388 -27.31 -1.93 -22.33
N ALA A 389 -28.32 -2.73 -22.01
CA ALA A 389 -28.42 -4.09 -22.52
C ALA A 389 -28.44 -4.01 -24.06
N THR A 390 -27.37 -4.48 -24.70
CA THR A 390 -27.34 -4.69 -26.15
C THR A 390 -28.14 -5.95 -26.42
N GLY A 391 -29.44 -5.78 -26.65
CA GLY A 391 -30.34 -6.83 -27.09
C GLY A 391 -30.15 -7.21 -28.54
#